data_AF-A0A6G1ESL4-F1
#
_entry.id   AF-A0A6G1ESL4-F1
#
_cell.length_a   1.000
_cell.length_b   1.000
_cell.length_c   1.000
_cell.angle_alpha   90.00
_cell.angle_beta   90.00
_cell.angle_gamma   90.00
#
_symmetry.space_group_name_H-M   'P 1'
#
loop_
_entity.id
_entity.type
_entity.pdbx_description
1 polymer ?
#
loop_
_entity_poly.entity_id
_entity_poly.type
_entity_poly.pdbx_seq_one_letter_code
_entity_poly.pdbx_strand_id
1 'polypeptide(L)'
;MLHGRFYRDRLGDDTAALMFREAARLDPGAQLYVNDYNVECANDPNATPEKYIECANDPNATPEKYIEVIDALRRGGAAVGGIGIQGHVSNPSGELDVSEPDVSLCADDLEVVLREAYAHSAVAGVVLWGFTQGRMWLQDASLVDADGTVNEAGQRLVNLRREWMSDERGTVDGDGHFRLRGYHGTYVVQVTTATGKMLKTFTVDKGDTSLVLDMDI
;
A
#
# COMPACT_ATOMS: atom_id res chain seq x y z
N MET A 1 16.49 7.25 -10.79
CA MET A 1 15.44 6.33 -11.25
C MET A 1 16.12 5.12 -11.86
N LEU A 2 15.53 3.95 -11.62
CA LEU A 2 15.89 2.67 -12.21
C LEU A 2 15.58 2.71 -13.71
N HIS A 3 14.35 3.10 -14.05
CA HIS A 3 13.87 3.27 -15.42
C HIS A 3 13.75 4.76 -15.81
N GLY A 4 13.68 5.04 -17.12
CA GLY A 4 13.50 6.41 -17.63
C GLY A 4 14.76 7.29 -17.53
N ARG A 5 15.60 7.25 -18.57
CA ARG A 5 16.91 7.94 -18.58
C ARG A 5 16.93 9.32 -19.23
N PHE A 6 15.79 9.78 -19.76
CA PHE A 6 15.72 10.96 -20.63
C PHE A 6 16.43 12.20 -20.06
N TYR A 7 16.16 12.54 -18.79
CA TYR A 7 16.76 13.69 -18.12
C TYR A 7 18.22 13.43 -17.72
N ARG A 8 18.52 12.25 -17.18
CA ARG A 8 19.90 11.87 -16.80
C ARG A 8 20.85 11.97 -17.98
N ASP A 9 20.45 11.42 -19.13
CA ASP A 9 21.28 11.39 -20.34
C ASP A 9 21.55 12.80 -20.92
N ARG A 10 20.77 13.82 -20.53
CA ARG A 10 20.88 15.20 -21.03
C ARG A 10 21.49 16.17 -20.03
N LEU A 11 21.22 15.98 -18.75
CA LEU A 11 21.51 16.92 -17.68
C LEU A 11 22.56 16.38 -16.70
N GLY A 12 22.92 15.09 -16.81
CA GLY A 12 23.94 14.42 -16.01
C GLY A 12 23.38 13.68 -14.79
N ASP A 13 24.25 12.91 -14.12
CA ASP A 13 23.86 11.98 -13.05
C ASP A 13 23.29 12.68 -11.80
N ASP A 14 23.69 13.92 -11.50
CA ASP A 14 23.17 14.67 -10.34
C ASP A 14 21.75 15.21 -10.56
N THR A 15 21.22 15.18 -11.79
CA THR A 15 19.95 15.82 -12.14
C THR A 15 18.78 15.38 -11.27
N ALA A 16 18.70 14.09 -10.97
CA ALA A 16 17.63 13.58 -10.11
C ALA A 16 17.74 14.12 -8.68
N ALA A 17 18.96 14.18 -8.12
CA ALA A 17 19.18 14.76 -6.80
C ALA A 17 18.88 16.27 -6.80
N LEU A 18 19.26 16.99 -7.86
CA LEU A 18 18.89 18.40 -8.05
C LEU A 18 17.38 18.60 -8.05
N MET A 19 16.62 17.78 -8.78
CA MET A 19 15.15 17.83 -8.80
C MET A 19 14.55 17.64 -7.41
N PHE A 20 15.08 16.69 -6.61
CA PHE A 20 14.64 16.49 -5.23
C PHE A 20 14.94 17.70 -4.34
N ARG A 21 16.14 18.28 -4.45
CA ARG A 21 16.52 19.47 -3.67
C ARG A 21 15.63 20.66 -4.02
N GLU A 22 15.33 20.87 -5.30
CA GLU A 22 14.43 21.94 -5.72
C GLU A 22 12.98 21.70 -5.28
N ALA A 23 12.48 20.47 -5.36
CA ALA A 23 11.15 20.13 -4.85
C ALA A 23 11.03 20.42 -3.34
N ALA A 24 12.01 19.98 -2.55
CA ALA A 24 12.05 20.25 -1.11
C ALA A 24 12.21 21.74 -0.78
N ARG A 25 12.89 22.52 -1.63
CA ARG A 25 13.01 23.97 -1.47
C ARG A 25 11.68 24.69 -1.73
N LEU A 26 10.90 24.20 -2.70
CA LEU A 26 9.62 24.78 -3.09
C LEU A 26 8.50 24.41 -2.12
N ASP A 27 8.49 23.17 -1.63
CA ASP A 27 7.56 22.69 -0.61
C ASP A 27 8.30 21.87 0.46
N PRO A 28 8.76 22.51 1.54
CA PRO A 28 9.45 21.83 2.63
C PRO A 28 8.57 20.87 3.43
N GLY A 29 7.24 20.95 3.28
CA GLY A 29 6.29 20.07 3.96
C GLY A 29 5.98 18.78 3.19
N ALA A 30 6.33 18.72 1.90
CA ALA A 30 6.09 17.55 1.07
C ALA A 30 7.04 16.39 1.41
N GLN A 31 6.46 15.20 1.60
CA GLN A 31 7.24 13.98 1.67
C GLN A 31 7.63 13.55 0.25
N LEU A 32 8.94 13.51 -0.05
CA LEU A 32 9.43 13.11 -1.37
C LEU A 32 9.69 11.60 -1.44
N TYR A 33 9.15 10.98 -2.47
CA TYR A 33 9.25 9.55 -2.74
C TYR A 33 10.06 9.29 -4.00
N VAL A 34 10.87 8.23 -3.98
CA VAL A 34 11.36 7.58 -5.20
C VAL A 34 10.36 6.49 -5.55
N ASN A 35 9.86 6.46 -6.78
CA ASN A 35 8.90 5.44 -7.23
C ASN A 35 9.37 4.87 -8.56
N ASP A 36 9.45 3.55 -8.67
CA ASP A 36 9.81 2.90 -9.92
C ASP A 36 9.04 1.58 -10.07
N TYR A 37 8.94 1.11 -11.30
CA TYR A 37 8.29 -0.16 -11.63
C TYR A 37 9.33 -1.26 -11.84
N ASN A 38 8.91 -2.52 -11.81
CA ASN A 38 9.75 -3.69 -12.04
C ASN A 38 11.02 -3.75 -11.17
N VAL A 39 10.94 -3.28 -9.92
CA VAL A 39 12.08 -3.31 -8.98
C VAL A 39 12.46 -4.76 -8.63
N GLU A 40 11.48 -5.66 -8.63
CA GLU A 40 11.57 -7.05 -8.20
C GLU A 40 11.41 -8.05 -9.36
N CYS A 41 11.15 -7.59 -10.59
CA CYS A 41 10.78 -8.48 -11.69
C CYS A 41 11.86 -9.46 -12.15
N ALA A 42 13.16 -9.23 -11.86
CA ALA A 42 14.21 -10.20 -12.17
C ALA A 42 14.13 -11.50 -11.33
N ASN A 43 13.23 -11.58 -10.35
CA ASN A 43 13.06 -12.71 -9.44
C ASN A 43 11.71 -13.44 -9.56
N ASP A 44 10.90 -13.19 -10.60
CA ASP A 44 9.61 -13.87 -10.75
C ASP A 44 9.74 -15.21 -11.53
N PRO A 45 9.63 -16.37 -10.86
CA PRO A 45 9.69 -17.68 -11.53
C PRO A 45 8.44 -18.03 -12.34
N ASN A 46 7.36 -17.25 -12.22
CA ASN A 46 6.06 -17.52 -12.84
C ASN A 46 5.68 -16.54 -13.95
N ALA A 47 6.53 -15.54 -14.25
CA ALA A 47 6.30 -14.62 -15.35
C ALA A 47 6.13 -15.38 -16.69
N THR A 48 5.17 -14.94 -17.51
CA THR A 48 4.99 -15.48 -18.87
C THR A 48 6.30 -15.33 -19.67
N PRO A 49 6.61 -16.22 -20.63
CA PRO A 49 7.85 -16.15 -21.38
C PRO A 49 8.13 -14.76 -21.98
N GLU A 50 7.11 -14.05 -22.47
CA GLU A 50 7.26 -12.69 -23.00
C GLU A 50 7.59 -11.65 -21.92
N LYS A 51 6.92 -11.66 -20.76
CA LYS A 51 7.22 -10.75 -19.65
C LYS A 51 8.53 -11.10 -18.94
N TYR A 52 8.85 -12.38 -18.81
CA TYR A 52 10.14 -12.86 -18.33
C TYR A 52 11.27 -12.41 -19.28
N ILE A 53 11.06 -12.41 -20.60
CA ILE A 53 12.06 -11.89 -21.55
C ILE A 53 12.23 -10.36 -21.43
N GLU A 54 11.19 -9.61 -21.12
CA GLU A 54 11.30 -8.15 -20.92
C GLU A 54 11.99 -7.81 -19.58
N CYS A 55 11.67 -8.53 -18.51
CA CYS A 55 12.18 -8.27 -17.17
C CYS A 55 13.52 -8.96 -16.85
N ALA A 56 13.73 -10.21 -17.27
CA ALA A 56 14.98 -10.94 -17.01
C ALA A 56 16.16 -10.43 -17.87
N ASN A 57 15.88 -9.63 -18.91
CA ASN A 57 16.92 -9.02 -19.74
C ASN A 57 17.27 -7.58 -19.33
N ASP A 58 16.58 -6.97 -18.35
CA ASP A 58 17.04 -5.70 -17.77
C ASP A 58 17.93 -5.99 -16.55
N PRO A 59 19.27 -5.87 -16.66
CA PRO A 59 20.16 -6.08 -15.52
C PRO A 59 19.99 -5.02 -14.41
N ASN A 60 19.16 -4.00 -14.63
CA ASN A 60 18.84 -2.98 -13.64
C ASN A 60 17.54 -3.25 -12.88
N ALA A 61 16.70 -4.19 -13.30
CA ALA A 61 15.41 -4.50 -12.67
C ALA A 61 15.57 -5.38 -11.40
N THR A 62 16.42 -4.93 -10.45
CA THR A 62 16.66 -5.64 -9.19
C THR A 62 16.55 -4.72 -7.97
N PRO A 63 16.19 -5.27 -6.78
CA PRO A 63 16.14 -4.49 -5.55
C PRO A 63 17.47 -3.81 -5.23
N GLU A 64 18.60 -4.46 -5.49
CA GLU A 64 19.94 -3.93 -5.24
C GLU A 64 20.20 -2.68 -6.09
N LYS A 65 19.82 -2.70 -7.36
CA LYS A 65 19.98 -1.56 -8.27
C LYS A 65 19.08 -0.40 -7.87
N TYR A 66 17.90 -0.70 -7.35
CA TYR A 66 17.02 0.33 -6.82
C TYR A 66 17.58 0.98 -5.54
N ILE A 67 18.17 0.18 -4.64
CA ILE A 67 18.89 0.68 -3.46
C ILE A 67 20.07 1.56 -3.88
N GLU A 68 20.85 1.18 -4.89
CA GLU A 68 21.94 2.01 -5.42
C GLU A 68 21.45 3.39 -5.88
N VAL A 69 20.29 3.46 -6.53
CA VAL A 69 19.65 4.72 -6.95
C VAL A 69 19.29 5.59 -5.74
N ILE A 70 18.67 5.00 -4.72
CA ILE A 70 18.29 5.70 -3.48
C ILE A 70 19.52 6.26 -2.78
N ASP A 71 20.58 5.45 -2.68
CA ASP A 71 21.83 5.87 -2.06
C ASP A 71 22.53 6.98 -2.85
N ALA A 72 22.48 6.93 -4.19
CA ALA A 72 23.02 7.99 -5.03
C ALA A 72 22.27 9.32 -4.83
N LEU A 73 20.94 9.28 -4.75
CA LEU A 73 20.11 10.45 -4.45
C LEU A 73 20.48 11.05 -3.10
N ARG A 74 20.58 10.20 -2.06
CA ARG A 74 20.95 10.64 -0.70
C ARG A 74 22.35 11.24 -0.65
N ARG A 75 23.34 10.65 -1.34
CA ARG A 75 24.70 11.23 -1.46
C ARG A 75 24.67 12.60 -2.15
N GLY A 76 23.76 12.80 -3.11
CA GLY A 76 23.50 14.09 -3.73
C GLY A 76 22.72 15.07 -2.85
N GLY A 77 22.39 14.74 -1.60
CA GLY A 77 21.65 15.63 -0.70
C GLY A 77 20.14 15.69 -0.97
N ALA A 78 19.58 14.71 -1.69
CA ALA A 78 18.13 14.58 -1.85
C ALA A 78 17.48 14.10 -0.54
N ALA A 79 16.41 14.78 -0.11
CA ALA A 79 15.60 14.40 1.04
C ALA A 79 14.60 13.28 0.67
N VAL A 80 15.10 12.06 0.46
CA VAL A 80 14.27 10.87 0.20
C VAL A 80 13.66 10.37 1.51
N GLY A 81 12.35 10.49 1.69
CA GLY A 81 11.69 9.99 2.90
C GLY A 81 10.58 8.95 2.66
N GLY A 82 10.48 8.44 1.43
CA GLY A 82 9.78 7.20 1.16
C GLY A 82 10.19 6.56 -0.15
N ILE A 83 9.81 5.30 -0.31
CA ILE A 83 10.06 4.49 -1.50
C ILE A 83 8.71 3.91 -1.91
N GLY A 84 8.35 4.11 -3.18
CA GLY A 84 7.27 3.42 -3.86
C GLY A 84 7.84 2.29 -4.70
N ILE A 85 7.16 1.15 -4.67
CA ILE A 85 7.40 0.01 -5.54
C ILE A 85 6.10 -0.21 -6.31
N GLN A 86 6.21 -0.31 -7.63
CA GLN A 86 5.09 -0.49 -8.53
C GLN A 86 5.24 -1.83 -9.27
N GLY A 87 4.37 -2.78 -8.98
CA GLY A 87 4.25 -4.00 -9.77
C GLY A 87 2.99 -4.04 -10.63
N HIS A 88 2.98 -4.96 -11.60
CA HIS A 88 1.79 -5.36 -12.35
C HIS A 88 1.74 -6.89 -12.48
N VAL A 89 0.87 -7.56 -11.71
CA VAL A 89 0.78 -9.02 -11.65
C VAL A 89 0.06 -9.58 -12.88
N SER A 90 0.63 -10.65 -13.43
CA SER A 90 -0.10 -11.59 -14.29
C SER A 90 0.42 -13.00 -14.01
N ASN A 91 -0.21 -13.71 -13.05
CA ASN A 91 0.11 -15.06 -12.57
C ASN A 91 1.49 -15.22 -11.86
N PRO A 92 1.62 -16.10 -10.85
CA PRO A 92 1.59 -15.62 -9.46
C PRO A 92 2.99 -15.38 -8.85
N SER A 93 3.45 -14.12 -8.81
CA SER A 93 4.28 -13.54 -7.74
C SER A 93 4.29 -11.99 -7.80
N GLY A 94 3.58 -11.29 -6.89
CA GLY A 94 3.86 -9.90 -6.44
C GLY A 94 3.45 -8.65 -7.27
N GLU A 95 2.60 -7.78 -6.65
CA GLU A 95 2.36 -6.31 -6.81
C GLU A 95 1.71 -5.73 -8.11
N LEU A 96 0.95 -4.61 -8.19
CA LEU A 96 -0.05 -3.88 -7.39
C LEU A 96 -1.32 -3.53 -8.25
N ASP A 97 -1.38 -3.99 -9.50
CA ASP A 97 -2.65 -4.24 -10.20
C ASP A 97 -2.60 -5.71 -10.66
N VAL A 98 -3.65 -6.50 -10.35
CA VAL A 98 -3.72 -7.92 -10.69
C VAL A 98 -4.55 -8.09 -11.95
N SER A 99 -3.91 -8.46 -13.06
CA SER A 99 -4.58 -8.76 -14.33
C SER A 99 -4.80 -10.26 -14.45
N GLU A 100 -6.04 -10.70 -14.32
CA GLU A 100 -6.42 -12.11 -14.47
C GLU A 100 -7.84 -12.20 -15.04
N PRO A 101 -8.01 -12.79 -16.25
CA PRO A 101 -9.32 -12.91 -16.90
C PRO A 101 -10.39 -13.63 -16.06
N ASP A 102 -10.00 -14.57 -15.20
CA ASP A 102 -10.91 -15.14 -14.20
C ASP A 102 -10.98 -14.23 -12.97
N VAL A 103 -12.12 -13.56 -12.79
CA VAL A 103 -12.33 -12.62 -11.68
C VAL A 103 -12.15 -13.25 -10.29
N SER A 104 -12.34 -14.56 -10.16
CA SER A 104 -12.16 -15.28 -8.90
C SER A 104 -10.68 -15.46 -8.59
N LEU A 105 -9.88 -15.80 -9.61
CA LEU A 105 -8.42 -15.87 -9.48
C LEU A 105 -7.83 -14.46 -9.27
N CYS A 106 -8.35 -13.44 -9.97
CA CYS A 106 -8.01 -12.04 -9.71
C CYS A 106 -8.25 -11.66 -8.24
N ALA A 107 -9.37 -12.11 -7.66
CA ALA A 107 -9.69 -11.88 -6.26
C ALA A 107 -8.71 -12.58 -5.31
N ASP A 108 -8.34 -13.83 -5.57
CA ASP A 108 -7.40 -14.59 -4.76
C ASP A 108 -5.99 -13.98 -4.81
N ASP A 109 -5.50 -13.64 -6.00
CA ASP A 109 -4.20 -12.99 -6.20
C ASP A 109 -4.15 -11.61 -5.54
N LEU A 110 -5.23 -10.81 -5.65
CA LEU A 110 -5.34 -9.52 -4.98
C LEU A 110 -5.26 -9.67 -3.47
N GLU A 111 -5.91 -10.69 -2.89
CA GLU A 111 -5.81 -10.95 -1.46
C GLU A 111 -4.39 -11.30 -1.02
N VAL A 112 -3.68 -12.15 -1.77
CA VAL A 112 -2.29 -12.51 -1.47
C VAL A 112 -1.41 -11.27 -1.45
N VAL A 113 -1.43 -10.46 -2.51
CA VAL A 113 -0.62 -9.24 -2.62
C VAL A 113 -0.91 -8.26 -1.48
N LEU A 114 -2.19 -8.03 -1.18
CA LEU A 114 -2.57 -7.12 -0.10
C LEU A 114 -2.14 -7.64 1.28
N ARG A 115 -2.25 -8.95 1.53
CA ARG A 115 -1.81 -9.57 2.79
C ARG A 115 -0.29 -9.53 2.94
N GLU A 116 0.47 -9.79 1.88
CA GLU A 116 1.93 -9.71 1.89
C GLU A 116 2.40 -8.28 2.19
N ALA A 117 1.81 -7.28 1.51
CA ALA A 117 2.08 -5.88 1.79
C ALA A 117 1.71 -5.52 3.25
N TYR A 118 0.54 -5.96 3.72
CA TYR A 118 0.08 -5.70 5.08
C TYR A 118 0.96 -6.34 6.16
N ALA A 119 1.56 -7.50 5.88
CA ALA A 119 2.40 -8.22 6.83
C ALA A 119 3.74 -7.51 7.10
N HIS A 120 4.18 -6.59 6.23
CA HIS A 120 5.49 -5.97 6.35
C HIS A 120 5.43 -4.61 7.06
N SER A 121 6.06 -4.49 8.23
CA SER A 121 5.98 -3.30 9.09
C SER A 121 6.51 -1.98 8.49
N ALA A 122 7.28 -2.05 7.39
CA ALA A 122 7.77 -0.89 6.66
C ALA A 122 6.78 -0.37 5.60
N VAL A 123 5.73 -1.14 5.26
CA VAL A 123 4.68 -0.69 4.34
C VAL A 123 3.79 0.31 5.09
N ALA A 124 3.77 1.55 4.62
CA ALA A 124 2.98 2.63 5.19
C ALA A 124 1.60 2.77 4.52
N GLY A 125 1.42 2.22 3.32
CA GLY A 125 0.19 2.29 2.57
C GLY A 125 0.29 1.56 1.24
N VAL A 126 -0.87 1.26 0.67
CA VAL A 126 -1.03 0.57 -0.61
C VAL A 126 -1.98 1.39 -1.48
N VAL A 127 -1.62 1.65 -2.74
CA VAL A 127 -2.40 2.49 -3.67
C VAL A 127 -2.64 1.72 -4.97
N LEU A 128 -3.90 1.41 -5.28
CA LEU A 128 -4.27 0.73 -6.52
C LEU A 128 -4.35 1.72 -7.69
N TRP A 129 -3.92 1.31 -8.89
CA TRP A 129 -3.84 2.21 -10.06
C TRP A 129 -5.15 2.24 -10.86
N GLY A 130 -6.23 2.57 -10.14
CA GLY A 130 -7.59 2.55 -10.64
C GLY A 130 -8.37 1.33 -10.16
N PHE A 131 -9.67 1.30 -10.49
CA PHE A 131 -10.56 0.24 -10.05
C PHE A 131 -11.76 0.00 -10.98
N THR A 132 -11.97 0.83 -12.01
CA THR A 132 -13.18 0.78 -12.85
C THR A 132 -12.89 0.19 -14.23
N GLN A 133 -13.67 -0.82 -14.62
CA GLN A 133 -13.60 -1.47 -15.92
C GLN A 133 -13.74 -0.45 -17.06
N GLY A 134 -12.89 -0.58 -18.08
CA GLY A 134 -12.85 0.32 -19.23
C GLY A 134 -12.31 1.72 -18.93
N ARG A 135 -11.90 2.02 -17.68
CA ARG A 135 -11.21 3.27 -17.29
C ARG A 135 -9.82 3.03 -16.70
N MET A 136 -9.46 1.78 -16.47
CA MET A 136 -8.11 1.38 -16.12
C MET A 136 -7.25 1.24 -17.37
N TRP A 137 -5.96 1.51 -17.20
CA TRP A 137 -4.97 1.33 -18.25
C TRP A 137 -4.70 -0.16 -18.55
N LEU A 138 -4.87 -1.02 -17.53
CA LEU A 138 -4.73 -2.48 -17.59
C LEU A 138 -6.10 -3.15 -17.74
N GLN A 139 -6.19 -4.14 -18.63
CA GLN A 139 -7.38 -4.97 -18.79
C GLN A 139 -7.45 -6.02 -17.67
N ASP A 140 -8.64 -6.59 -17.43
CA ASP A 140 -8.86 -7.70 -16.48
C ASP A 140 -8.32 -7.47 -15.05
N ALA A 141 -8.26 -6.20 -14.63
CA ALA A 141 -7.78 -5.77 -13.30
C ALA A 141 -8.78 -4.88 -12.53
N SER A 142 -10.01 -4.74 -13.04
CA SER A 142 -11.03 -3.90 -12.42
C SER A 142 -11.63 -4.53 -11.18
N LEU A 143 -11.96 -3.70 -10.20
CA LEU A 143 -12.72 -4.07 -9.00
C LEU A 143 -14.21 -3.72 -9.10
N VAL A 144 -14.53 -2.82 -10.04
CA VAL A 144 -15.86 -2.31 -10.31
C VAL A 144 -16.10 -2.42 -11.81
N ASP A 145 -17.15 -3.13 -12.19
CA ASP A 145 -17.55 -3.34 -13.58
C ASP A 145 -18.06 -2.03 -14.20
N ALA A 146 -18.19 -2.01 -15.53
CA ALA A 146 -18.53 -0.80 -16.28
C ALA A 146 -19.93 -0.25 -15.92
N ASP A 147 -20.82 -1.09 -15.37
CA ASP A 147 -22.14 -0.71 -14.90
C ASP A 147 -22.17 -0.24 -13.44
N GLY A 148 -21.02 -0.23 -12.75
CA GLY A 148 -20.88 0.17 -11.36
C GLY A 148 -21.00 -0.96 -10.34
N THR A 149 -21.20 -2.21 -10.78
CA THR A 149 -21.23 -3.37 -9.90
C THR A 149 -19.84 -3.65 -9.32
N VAL A 150 -19.75 -3.88 -8.01
CA VAL A 150 -18.52 -4.36 -7.38
C VAL A 150 -18.38 -5.85 -7.68
N ASN A 151 -17.33 -6.24 -8.38
CA ASN A 151 -17.10 -7.63 -8.76
C ASN A 151 -16.41 -8.42 -7.63
N GLU A 152 -16.04 -9.68 -7.89
CA GLU A 152 -15.49 -10.55 -6.85
C GLU A 152 -14.15 -10.03 -6.27
N ALA A 153 -13.25 -9.51 -7.12
CA ALA A 153 -12.00 -8.90 -6.68
C ALA A 153 -12.26 -7.65 -5.83
N GLY A 154 -13.20 -6.80 -6.24
CA GLY A 154 -13.62 -5.64 -5.45
C GLY A 154 -14.25 -6.04 -4.12
N GLN A 155 -15.06 -7.10 -4.09
CA GLN A 155 -15.67 -7.62 -2.88
C GLN A 155 -14.61 -8.20 -1.93
N ARG A 156 -13.55 -8.82 -2.47
CA ARG A 156 -12.41 -9.31 -1.68
C ARG A 156 -11.69 -8.16 -0.96
N LEU A 157 -11.39 -7.07 -1.67
CA LEU A 157 -10.82 -5.87 -1.06
C LEU A 157 -11.72 -5.30 0.05
N VAL A 158 -13.03 -5.23 -0.19
CA VAL A 158 -14.01 -4.76 0.82
C VAL A 158 -14.00 -5.65 2.06
N ASN A 159 -13.90 -6.97 1.88
CA ASN A 159 -13.87 -7.93 2.98
C ASN A 159 -12.57 -7.81 3.79
N LEU A 160 -11.42 -7.74 3.13
CA LEU A 160 -10.12 -7.52 3.79
C LEU A 160 -10.11 -6.21 4.58
N ARG A 161 -10.66 -5.13 4.00
CA ARG A 161 -10.80 -3.86 4.71
C ARG A 161 -11.65 -4.01 5.97
N ARG A 162 -12.71 -4.83 5.95
CA ARG A 162 -13.52 -5.08 7.17
C ARG A 162 -12.73 -5.90 8.19
N GLU A 163 -11.99 -6.91 7.74
CA GLU A 163 -11.12 -7.74 8.60
C GLU A 163 -10.01 -6.93 9.28
N TRP A 164 -9.42 -5.96 8.58
CA TRP A 164 -8.32 -5.14 9.09
C TRP A 164 -8.77 -3.85 9.79
N MET A 165 -10.06 -3.73 10.09
CA MET A 165 -10.62 -2.66 10.89
C MET A 165 -11.13 -3.24 12.20
N SER A 166 -11.03 -2.48 13.28
CA SER A 166 -11.55 -2.90 14.58
C SER A 166 -12.91 -2.26 14.84
N ASP A 167 -13.97 -3.07 14.86
CA ASP A 167 -15.35 -2.71 15.23
C ASP A 167 -15.90 -3.81 16.15
N GLU A 168 -15.94 -3.54 17.45
CA GLU A 168 -16.35 -4.48 18.47
C GLU A 168 -17.55 -3.96 19.26
N ARG A 169 -18.46 -4.88 19.63
CA ARG A 169 -19.67 -4.55 20.40
C ARG A 169 -19.89 -5.58 21.50
N GLY A 170 -20.26 -5.12 22.68
CA GLY A 170 -20.67 -6.00 23.76
C GLY A 170 -21.09 -5.24 25.01
N THR A 171 -21.15 -5.96 26.12
CA THR A 171 -21.52 -5.45 27.43
C THR A 171 -20.29 -5.41 28.33
N VAL A 172 -20.24 -4.45 29.25
CA VAL A 172 -19.26 -4.46 30.34
C VAL A 172 -19.47 -5.69 31.23
N ASP A 173 -18.38 -6.22 31.77
CA ASP A 173 -18.41 -7.34 32.72
C ASP A 173 -18.88 -6.88 34.13
N GLY A 174 -18.94 -7.82 35.07
CA GLY A 174 -19.37 -7.54 36.45
C GLY A 174 -18.46 -6.57 37.22
N ASP A 175 -17.24 -6.36 36.73
CA ASP A 175 -16.26 -5.42 37.29
C ASP A 175 -16.25 -4.08 36.51
N GLY A 176 -17.14 -3.91 35.52
CA GLY A 176 -17.24 -2.69 34.71
C GLY A 176 -16.27 -2.60 33.54
N HIS A 177 -15.59 -3.69 33.16
CA HIS A 177 -14.60 -3.68 32.09
C HIS A 177 -15.18 -4.21 30.76
N PHE A 178 -14.66 -3.67 29.66
CA PHE A 178 -14.84 -4.23 28.31
C PHE A 178 -13.46 -4.35 27.66
N ARG A 179 -13.07 -5.56 27.27
CA ARG A 179 -11.76 -5.83 26.66
C ARG A 179 -11.92 -6.05 25.16
N LEU A 180 -11.09 -5.38 24.37
CA LEU A 180 -11.02 -5.56 22.93
C LEU A 180 -9.57 -5.53 22.46
N ARG A 181 -9.29 -6.16 21.32
CA ARG A 181 -8.04 -6.01 20.58
C ARG A 181 -8.33 -5.19 19.34
N GLY A 182 -7.54 -4.13 19.13
CA GLY A 182 -7.70 -3.28 17.95
C GLY A 182 -6.37 -2.96 17.29
N TYR A 183 -6.43 -2.56 16.02
CA TYR A 183 -5.27 -2.02 15.30
C TYR A 183 -4.92 -0.61 15.80
N HIS A 184 -3.70 -0.14 15.53
CA HIS A 184 -3.37 1.26 15.81
C HIS A 184 -4.24 2.19 14.96
N GLY A 185 -4.71 3.29 15.54
CA GLY A 185 -5.64 4.18 14.86
C GLY A 185 -6.47 5.04 15.81
N THR A 186 -7.33 5.86 15.22
CA THR A 186 -8.27 6.69 15.97
C THR A 186 -9.62 6.00 16.05
N TYR A 187 -10.15 5.90 17.27
CA TYR A 187 -11.39 5.20 17.59
C TYR A 187 -12.40 6.12 18.24
N VAL A 188 -13.66 5.72 18.15
CA VAL A 188 -14.75 6.27 18.96
C VAL A 188 -15.38 5.11 19.71
N VAL A 189 -15.39 5.18 21.04
CA VAL A 189 -16.20 4.28 21.87
C VAL A 189 -17.56 4.93 22.12
N GLN A 190 -18.62 4.13 22.03
CA GLN A 190 -19.97 4.52 22.42
C GLN A 190 -20.46 3.63 23.56
N VAL A 191 -20.73 4.23 24.71
CA VAL A 191 -21.36 3.54 25.84
C VAL A 191 -22.84 3.90 25.90
N THR A 192 -23.71 2.89 26.04
CA THR A 192 -25.14 3.08 26.24
C THR A 192 -25.52 2.62 27.65
N THR A 193 -26.15 3.49 28.41
CA THR A 193 -26.63 3.25 29.77
C THR A 193 -28.14 3.47 29.85
N ALA A 194 -28.73 3.24 31.02
CA ALA A 194 -30.13 3.60 31.28
C ALA A 194 -30.39 5.12 31.18
N THR A 195 -29.36 5.95 31.38
CA THR A 195 -29.47 7.41 31.38
C THR A 195 -29.17 8.05 30.02
N GLY A 196 -28.57 7.32 29.08
CA GLY A 196 -28.35 7.81 27.72
C GLY A 196 -27.17 7.16 26.99
N LYS A 197 -26.61 7.88 26.02
CA LYS A 197 -25.42 7.48 25.26
C LYS A 197 -24.28 8.45 25.49
N MET A 198 -23.06 7.93 25.61
CA MET A 198 -21.82 8.71 25.72
C MET A 198 -20.85 8.30 24.62
N LEU A 199 -20.11 9.27 24.09
CA LEU A 199 -19.08 9.06 23.08
C LEU A 199 -17.74 9.58 23.60
N LYS A 200 -16.66 8.83 23.37
CA LYS A 200 -15.29 9.28 23.65
C LYS A 200 -14.38 8.87 22.51
N THR A 201 -13.60 9.83 22.01
CA THR A 201 -12.56 9.58 21.02
C THR A 201 -11.25 9.26 21.72
N PHE A 202 -10.51 8.28 21.21
CA PHE A 202 -9.18 7.92 21.71
C PHE A 202 -8.32 7.40 20.58
N THR A 203 -7.00 7.36 20.80
CA THR A 203 -6.03 6.86 19.84
C THR A 203 -5.34 5.65 20.44
N VAL A 204 -5.22 4.59 19.64
CA VAL A 204 -4.34 3.45 19.92
C VAL A 204 -3.05 3.69 19.16
N ASP A 205 -1.96 3.94 19.88
CA ASP A 205 -0.64 4.13 19.29
C ASP A 205 -0.06 2.81 18.75
N LYS A 206 0.96 2.90 17.90
CA LYS A 206 1.66 1.73 17.38
C LYS A 206 2.44 1.03 18.51
N GLY A 207 2.15 -0.25 18.73
CA GLY A 207 2.84 -1.10 19.71
C GLY A 207 1.90 -2.09 20.40
N ASP A 208 2.45 -2.88 21.34
CA ASP A 208 1.69 -3.90 22.08
C ASP A 208 1.26 -3.43 23.49
N THR A 209 1.26 -2.11 23.73
CA THR A 209 0.86 -1.54 25.02
C THR A 209 -0.65 -1.53 25.18
N SER A 210 -1.14 -2.05 26.30
CA SER A 210 -2.56 -1.93 26.65
C SER A 210 -2.93 -0.48 26.97
N LEU A 211 -4.06 -0.02 26.41
CA LEU A 211 -4.66 1.27 26.73
C LEU A 211 -5.87 1.06 27.64
N VAL A 212 -5.91 1.77 28.76
CA VAL A 212 -7.09 1.84 29.64
C VAL A 212 -7.80 3.16 29.38
N LEU A 213 -9.07 3.08 29.03
CA LEU A 213 -9.91 4.25 28.80
C LEU A 213 -10.99 4.31 29.88
N ASP A 214 -10.83 5.22 30.83
CA ASP A 214 -11.86 5.48 31.82
C ASP A 214 -13.03 6.23 31.16
N MET A 215 -14.21 5.65 31.29
CA MET A 215 -15.46 6.26 30.88
C MET A 215 -16.14 6.72 32.18
N ASP A 216 -16.21 8.03 32.41
CA ASP A 216 -16.84 8.63 33.60
C ASP A 216 -18.37 8.44 33.57
N ILE A 217 -18.82 7.19 33.69
CA ILE A 217 -20.21 6.75 33.60
C ILE A 217 -20.93 6.90 34.94
#